data_AF-A0A8K0FVW4-F1
#
_entry.id   AF-A0A8K0FVW4-F1
#
_cell.length_a   1.000
_cell.length_b   1.000
_cell.length_c   1.000
_cell.angle_alpha   90.00
_cell.angle_beta   90.00
_cell.angle_gamma   90.00
#
_symmetry.space_group_name_H-M   'P 1'
#
loop_
_entity.id
_entity.type
_entity.pdbx_description
1 polymer ?
#
loop_
_entity_poly.entity_id
_entity_poly.type
_entity_poly.pdbx_seq_one_letter_code
_entity_poly.pdbx_strand_id
1 'polypeptide(L)'
;MMVIGSWLLHHPGKRITIHDIPEILGQVYSLAFSSGNITSAFQKTGLYPFNRYVFDDSEFLASSVTDIAPSETTATSLTSVITNSSLNAPSTSSLVAPINNCYERPVTPSSSIYTATCHTALSKR
;
A
#
# COMPACT_ATOMS: atom_id res chain seq x y z
N MET A 1 4.16 -15.38 21.69
CA MET A 1 5.09 -15.98 20.71
C MET A 1 6.37 -15.16 20.70
N MET A 2 7.41 -15.58 21.43
CA MET A 2 8.67 -14.83 21.56
C MET A 2 9.83 -15.68 21.04
N VAL A 3 10.01 -15.69 19.71
CA VAL A 3 11.07 -16.46 19.03
C VAL A 3 12.45 -15.97 19.48
N ILE A 4 12.61 -14.65 19.67
CA ILE A 4 13.84 -14.06 20.21
C ILE A 4 14.20 -14.59 21.60
N GLY A 5 13.19 -14.84 22.44
CA GLY A 5 13.38 -15.37 23.79
C GLY A 5 13.88 -16.80 23.77
N SER A 6 13.34 -17.61 22.86
CA SER A 6 13.84 -18.97 22.63
C SER A 6 15.29 -18.94 22.17
N TRP A 7 15.65 -18.06 21.23
CA TRP A 7 17.03 -17.94 20.77
C TRP A 7 18.00 -17.57 21.90
N LEU A 8 17.62 -16.61 22.77
CA LEU A 8 18.43 -16.18 23.92
C LEU A 8 18.61 -17.30 24.96
N LEU A 9 17.60 -18.16 25.16
CA LEU A 9 17.70 -19.31 26.05
C LEU A 9 18.69 -20.36 25.53
N HIS A 10 18.77 -20.55 24.21
CA HIS A 10 19.74 -21.45 23.59
C HIS A 10 21.16 -20.86 23.50
N HIS A 11 21.29 -19.53 23.63
CA HIS A 11 22.57 -18.80 23.53
C HIS A 11 22.80 -17.87 24.73
N PRO A 12 22.94 -18.42 25.95
CA PRO A 12 23.07 -17.61 27.15
C PRO A 12 24.36 -16.78 27.14
N GLY A 13 24.26 -15.52 27.55
CA GLY A 13 25.41 -14.59 27.62
C GLY A 13 25.95 -14.13 26.26
N LYS A 14 25.37 -14.61 25.14
CA LYS A 14 25.73 -14.15 23.80
C LYS A 14 24.87 -12.94 23.42
N ARG A 15 25.53 -11.87 22.95
CA ARG A 15 24.84 -10.73 22.33
C ARG A 15 24.35 -11.10 20.93
N ILE A 16 23.16 -10.65 20.56
CA ILE A 16 22.66 -10.80 19.19
C ILE A 16 23.49 -9.88 18.28
N THR A 17 24.06 -10.46 17.23
CA THR A 17 24.78 -9.73 16.19
C THR A 17 23.98 -9.71 14.88
N ILE A 18 24.37 -8.86 13.93
CA ILE A 18 23.73 -8.78 12.62
C ILE A 18 23.77 -10.10 11.83
N HIS A 19 24.69 -11.00 12.18
CA HIS A 19 24.83 -12.32 11.55
C HIS A 19 23.88 -13.37 12.13
N ASP A 20 23.40 -13.17 13.36
CA ASP A 20 22.43 -14.05 14.00
C ASP A 20 20.98 -13.70 13.57
N ILE A 21 20.77 -12.47 13.09
CA ILE A 21 19.45 -11.97 12.65
C ILE A 21 18.80 -12.87 11.59
N PRO A 22 19.48 -13.29 10.51
CA PRO A 22 18.86 -14.13 9.48
C PRO A 22 18.29 -15.45 10.02
N GLU A 23 18.97 -16.08 10.99
CA GLU A 23 18.52 -17.32 11.63
C GLU A 23 17.21 -17.10 12.42
N ILE A 24 17.17 -16.02 13.20
CA ILE A 24 15.99 -15.62 13.96
C ILE A 24 14.84 -15.25 13.01
N LEU A 25 15.16 -14.49 11.96
CA LEU A 25 14.21 -14.04 10.94
C LEU A 25 13.57 -15.21 10.19
N GLY A 26 14.33 -16.25 9.87
CA GLY A 26 13.79 -17.45 9.23
C GLY A 26 12.62 -18.07 10.00
N GLN A 27 12.66 -18.01 11.33
CA GLN A 27 11.59 -18.54 12.19
C GLN A 27 10.42 -17.57 12.35
N VAL A 28 10.68 -16.26 12.53
CA VAL A 28 9.59 -15.28 12.69
C VAL A 28 8.87 -14.96 11.41
N TYR A 29 9.52 -15.10 10.25
CA TYR A 29 8.98 -14.68 8.97
C TYR A 29 7.66 -15.38 8.65
N SER A 30 7.63 -16.72 8.70
CA SER A 30 6.43 -17.50 8.43
C SER A 30 5.28 -17.22 9.39
N LEU A 31 5.61 -16.81 10.62
CA LEU A 31 4.63 -16.49 11.65
C LEU A 31 4.07 -15.08 11.46
N ALA A 32 4.89 -14.11 11.10
CA ALA A 32 4.48 -12.74 10.82
C ALA A 32 3.69 -12.65 9.49
N PHE A 33 4.23 -13.23 8.43
CA PHE A 33 3.66 -13.23 7.07
C PHE A 33 2.70 -14.40 6.82
N SER A 34 1.99 -14.83 7.85
CA SER A 34 0.89 -15.79 7.69
C SER A 34 -0.30 -15.12 6.98
N SER A 35 -1.02 -15.88 6.16
CA SER A 35 -2.22 -15.40 5.46
C SER A 35 -3.25 -14.79 6.41
N GLY A 36 -3.41 -15.36 7.60
CA GLY A 36 -4.32 -14.82 8.63
C GLY A 36 -3.88 -13.45 9.13
N ASN A 37 -2.59 -13.28 9.41
CA ASN A 37 -2.04 -11.99 9.86
C ASN A 37 -2.14 -10.93 8.77
N ILE A 38 -1.76 -11.27 7.53
CA ILE A 38 -1.86 -10.37 6.38
C ILE A 38 -3.31 -9.95 6.15
N THR A 39 -4.24 -10.91 6.14
CA THR A 39 -5.67 -10.63 5.93
C THR A 39 -6.22 -9.76 7.06
N SER A 40 -5.86 -10.04 8.32
CA SER A 40 -6.29 -9.23 9.46
C SER A 40 -5.73 -7.80 9.41
N ALA A 41 -4.50 -7.62 8.91
CA ALA A 41 -3.89 -6.31 8.73
C ALA A 41 -4.66 -5.52 7.66
N PHE A 42 -4.97 -6.15 6.52
CA PHE A 42 -5.79 -5.53 5.48
C PHE A 42 -7.22 -5.24 5.93
N GLN A 43 -7.80 -6.06 6.81
CA GLN A 43 -9.10 -5.77 7.42
C GLN A 43 -9.08 -4.51 8.27
N LYS A 44 -8.02 -4.34 9.09
CA LYS A 44 -7.87 -3.14 9.93
C LYS A 44 -7.67 -1.86 9.12
N THR A 45 -7.00 -1.94 7.98
CA THR A 45 -6.80 -0.79 7.09
C THR A 45 -7.98 -0.55 6.16
N GLY A 46 -9.06 -1.35 6.24
CA GLY A 46 -10.20 -1.23 5.33
C GLY A 46 -9.92 -1.68 3.89
N LEU A 47 -8.74 -2.24 3.62
CA LEU A 47 -8.36 -2.74 2.28
C LEU A 47 -8.99 -4.10 1.96
N TYR A 48 -9.37 -4.86 3.00
CA TYR A 48 -10.05 -6.15 2.86
C TYR A 48 -11.31 -6.22 3.75
N PRO A 49 -12.44 -6.75 3.25
CA PRO A 49 -12.71 -7.06 1.85
C PRO A 49 -12.67 -5.79 0.99
N PHE A 50 -12.41 -5.95 -0.31
CA PHE A 50 -12.30 -4.81 -1.22
C PHE A 50 -13.61 -4.01 -1.23
N ASN A 51 -13.57 -2.79 -0.70
CA ASN A 51 -14.67 -1.85 -0.69
C ASN A 51 -14.17 -0.48 -1.19
N ARG A 52 -14.69 -0.03 -2.33
CA ARG A 52 -14.32 1.27 -2.92
C ARG A 52 -14.83 2.46 -2.10
N TYR A 53 -15.88 2.25 -1.30
CA TYR A 53 -16.52 3.28 -0.49
C TYR A 53 -16.01 3.32 0.95
N VAL A 54 -14.81 2.80 1.20
CA VAL A 54 -14.20 2.81 2.55
C VAL A 54 -13.53 4.13 2.87
N PHE A 55 -13.19 4.93 1.85
CA PHE A 55 -12.56 6.23 1.99
C PHE A 55 -13.53 7.32 1.58
N ASP A 56 -13.63 8.37 2.41
CA ASP A 56 -14.44 9.56 2.12
C ASP A 56 -13.64 10.58 1.31
N ASP A 57 -14.32 11.44 0.55
CA ASP A 57 -13.69 12.50 -0.26
C ASP A 57 -12.75 13.40 0.57
N SER A 58 -13.04 13.57 1.87
CA SER A 58 -12.20 14.35 2.79
C SER A 58 -10.81 13.75 3.03
N GLU A 59 -10.67 12.43 2.91
CA GLU A 59 -9.38 11.75 3.11
C GLU A 59 -8.46 11.92 1.89
N PHE A 60 -9.01 12.35 0.75
CA PHE A 60 -8.28 12.67 -0.47
C PHE A 60 -7.93 14.16 -0.59
N LEU A 61 -8.24 15.02 0.39
CA LEU A 61 -7.98 16.47 0.29
C LEU A 61 -6.52 16.82 -0.03
N ALA A 62 -5.56 16.00 0.40
CA ALA A 62 -4.15 16.20 0.08
C ALA A 62 -3.82 16.04 -1.42
N SER A 63 -4.63 15.31 -2.21
CA SER A 63 -4.40 15.18 -3.65
C SER A 63 -4.78 16.43 -4.43
N SER A 64 -5.69 17.25 -3.90
CA SER A 64 -6.20 18.47 -4.57
C SER A 64 -5.12 19.47 -4.96
N VAL A 65 -3.99 19.50 -4.23
CA VAL A 65 -2.84 20.37 -4.53
C VAL A 65 -2.15 20.00 -5.84
N THR A 66 -2.32 18.76 -6.31
CA THR A 66 -1.72 18.26 -7.56
C THR A 66 -2.65 18.45 -8.77
N ASP A 67 -3.93 18.77 -8.55
CA ASP A 67 -4.93 19.05 -9.60
C ASP A 67 -4.77 20.45 -10.19
N ILE A 68 -3.52 20.89 -10.39
CA ILE A 68 -3.19 22.13 -11.07
C ILE A 68 -3.31 21.86 -12.56
N ALA A 69 -4.31 22.47 -13.20
CA ALA A 69 -4.43 22.47 -14.65
C ALA A 69 -3.08 22.93 -15.25
N PRO A 70 -2.58 22.28 -16.32
CA PRO A 70 -1.38 22.76 -17.00
C PRO A 70 -1.61 24.21 -17.39
N SER A 71 -0.84 25.12 -16.80
CA SER A 71 -0.98 26.56 -17.03
C SER A 71 -0.84 26.82 -18.52
N GLU A 72 -1.93 27.24 -19.15
CA GLU A 72 -1.83 28.04 -20.36
C GLU A 72 -1.09 29.32 -19.95
N THR A 73 0.17 29.42 -20.38
CA THR A 73 1.02 30.59 -20.14
C THR A 73 0.45 31.76 -20.95
N THR A 74 -0.52 32.47 -20.38
CA THR A 74 -0.79 33.85 -20.80
C THR A 74 -0.04 34.75 -19.83
N ALA A 75 1.15 35.18 -20.26
CA ALA A 75 1.99 36.11 -19.51
C ALA A 75 1.20 37.38 -19.18
N THR A 76 0.68 37.48 -17.95
CA THR A 76 0.09 38.70 -17.42
C THR A 76 0.98 39.17 -16.27
N SER A 77 1.56 40.36 -16.46
CA SER A 77 2.56 41.00 -15.60
C SER A 77 2.23 40.94 -14.11
N LEU A 78 3.23 40.53 -13.33
CA LEU A 78 3.23 40.55 -11.88
C LEU A 78 3.32 41.99 -11.37
N THR A 79 2.29 42.49 -10.71
CA THR A 79 2.43 43.60 -9.75
C THR A 79 2.56 42.99 -8.36
N SER A 80 3.80 42.96 -7.86
CA SER A 80 4.14 42.46 -6.53
C SER A 80 3.61 43.37 -5.43
N VAL A 81 2.64 42.90 -4.63
CA VAL A 81 2.42 43.41 -3.28
C VAL A 81 3.03 42.40 -2.32
N ILE A 82 4.19 42.77 -1.78
CA ILE A 82 4.92 42.01 -0.76
C ILE A 82 4.19 42.21 0.56
N THR A 83 3.65 41.14 1.15
CA THR A 83 3.40 41.07 2.60
C THR A 83 4.02 39.78 3.14
N ASN A 84 5.00 39.99 4.02
CA ASN A 84 5.85 38.96 4.58
C ASN A 84 5.09 38.05 5.55
N SER A 85 5.17 36.73 5.37
CA SER A 85 5.16 35.78 6.48
C SER A 85 5.91 34.50 6.07
N SER A 86 7.14 34.39 6.56
CA SER A 86 8.00 33.22 6.36
C SER A 86 7.50 32.07 7.23
N LEU A 87 6.92 31.04 6.62
CA LEU A 87 6.80 29.72 7.22
C LEU A 87 7.82 28.81 6.54
N ASN A 88 8.92 28.56 7.25
CA ASN A 88 9.98 27.65 6.83
C ASN A 88 9.44 26.22 6.95
N ALA A 89 9.29 25.53 5.83
CA ALA A 89 9.14 24.07 5.79
C ALA A 89 10.41 23.44 5.17
N PRO A 90 10.89 22.31 5.69
CA PRO A 90 12.10 21.67 5.18
C PRO A 90 11.82 21.02 3.82
N SER A 91 12.53 21.48 2.79
CA SER A 91 12.54 20.84 1.47
C SER A 91 13.19 19.46 1.56
N THR A 92 12.44 18.40 1.23
CA THR A 92 13.05 17.15 0.76
C THR A 92 12.81 17.09 -0.75
N SER A 93 13.87 17.42 -1.48
CA SER A 93 13.91 17.31 -2.94
C SER A 93 13.92 15.83 -3.32
N SER A 94 12.83 15.33 -3.89
CA SER A 94 12.79 14.03 -4.54
C SER A 94 12.86 14.23 -6.05
N LEU A 95 14.05 14.05 -6.62
CA LEU A 95 14.19 13.70 -8.03
C LEU A 95 13.63 12.28 -8.20
N VAL A 96 12.36 12.16 -8.57
CA VAL A 96 11.78 10.91 -9.06
C VAL A 96 11.23 11.18 -10.46
N ALA A 97 11.87 10.56 -11.46
CA ALA A 97 11.43 10.60 -12.85
C ALA A 97 10.01 10.01 -12.99
N PRO A 98 9.21 10.46 -13.97
CA PRO A 98 7.84 10.00 -14.13
C PRO A 98 7.79 8.52 -14.52
N ILE A 99 7.15 7.69 -13.70
CA ILE A 99 6.73 6.34 -14.09
C ILE A 99 5.45 6.50 -14.91
N ASN A 100 5.60 6.79 -16.20
CA ASN A 100 4.49 6.72 -17.14
C ASN A 100 4.26 5.26 -17.56
N ASN A 101 2.98 4.88 -17.56
CA ASN A 101 2.34 3.64 -18.02
C ASN A 101 2.22 2.46 -17.05
N CYS A 102 1.05 2.36 -16.43
CA CYS A 102 0.26 1.13 -16.54
C CYS A 102 -1.00 1.49 -17.35
N TYR A 103 -0.98 1.22 -18.66
CA TYR A 103 -2.17 1.30 -19.49
C TYR A 103 -3.24 0.37 -18.91
N GLU A 104 -4.38 0.93 -18.55
CA GLU A 104 -5.63 0.19 -18.47
C GLU A 104 -5.89 -0.50 -19.81
N ARG A 105 -6.17 -1.80 -19.76
CA ARG A 105 -6.67 -2.52 -20.92
C ARG A 105 -8.17 -2.24 -21.03
N PRO A 106 -8.70 -1.77 -22.17
CA PRO A 106 -10.14 -1.57 -22.34
C PRO A 106 -10.86 -2.92 -22.30
N VAL A 107 -11.76 -3.12 -21.34
CA VAL A 107 -12.73 -4.23 -21.37
C VAL A 107 -13.89 -3.81 -22.26
N THR A 108 -13.94 -4.37 -23.47
CA THR A 108 -15.11 -4.27 -24.34
C THR A 108 -16.21 -5.23 -23.87
N PRO A 109 -17.50 -4.83 -23.89
CA PRO A 109 -18.59 -5.72 -23.52
C PRO A 109 -18.98 -6.55 -24.74
N SER A 110 -18.61 -7.83 -24.78
CA SER A 110 -19.25 -8.79 -25.67
C SER A 110 -20.04 -9.77 -24.84
N SER A 111 -21.35 -9.54 -24.86
CA SER A 111 -22.39 -10.49 -24.49
C SER A 111 -22.24 -11.78 -25.30
N SER A 112 -22.04 -12.93 -24.64
CA SER A 112 -22.80 -14.14 -24.98
C SER A 112 -22.68 -15.23 -23.91
N ILE A 113 -23.77 -15.40 -23.17
CA ILE A 113 -24.47 -16.67 -22.85
C ILE A 113 -23.61 -17.87 -22.42
N TYR A 114 -23.75 -18.33 -21.17
CA TYR A 114 -24.43 -19.60 -20.83
C TYR A 114 -24.45 -19.84 -19.31
N THR A 115 -25.50 -20.52 -18.90
CA THR A 115 -26.17 -20.57 -17.60
C THR A 115 -25.69 -21.69 -16.67
N ALA A 116 -25.90 -21.44 -15.37
CA ALA A 116 -26.38 -22.34 -14.31
C ALA A 116 -25.87 -23.81 -14.18
N THR A 117 -25.37 -24.09 -12.97
CA THR A 117 -25.70 -25.23 -12.08
C THR A 117 -25.60 -26.67 -12.61
N CYS A 118 -24.74 -27.48 -11.99
CA CYS A 118 -25.00 -28.91 -11.71
C CYS A 118 -24.22 -29.37 -10.46
N HIS A 119 -24.92 -29.69 -9.38
CA HIS A 119 -24.48 -30.66 -8.35
C HIS A 119 -24.47 -32.06 -8.97
N THR A 120 -23.49 -32.91 -8.64
CA THR A 120 -23.69 -34.38 -8.69
C THR A 120 -22.81 -35.06 -7.65
N ALA A 121 -23.48 -35.71 -6.69
CA ALA A 121 -22.93 -36.69 -5.78
C ALA A 121 -22.57 -37.97 -6.55
N LEU A 122 -21.46 -38.61 -6.20
CA LEU A 122 -21.14 -39.97 -6.66
C LEU A 122 -20.73 -40.84 -5.47
N SER A 123 -21.65 -41.76 -5.18
CA SER A 123 -21.56 -42.92 -4.29
C SER A 123 -20.33 -43.77 -4.59
N LYS A 124 -19.57 -44.15 -3.55
CA LYS A 124 -18.71 -45.34 -3.59
C LYS A 124 -19.42 -46.48 -2.86
N ARG A 125 -19.49 -47.60 -3.58
CA ARG A 125 -19.83 -48.94 -3.11
C ARG A 125 -18.78 -49.46 -2.14
#